data_AF-A0A8H9BXL7-F1
#
_entry.id   AF-A0A8H9BXL7-F1
#
_cell.length_a   1.000
_cell.length_b   1.000
_cell.length_c   1.000
_cell.angle_alpha   90.00
_cell.angle_beta   90.00
_cell.angle_gamma   90.00
#
_symmetry.space_group_name_H-M   'P 1'
#
loop_
_entity.id
_entity.type
_entity.pdbx_description
1 polymer ?
#
loop_
_entity_poly.entity_id
_entity_poly.type
_entity_poly.pdbx_seq_one_letter_code
_entity_poly.pdbx_strand_id
1 'polypeptide(L)'
;MEQITLTKEELKEIIAKEVREAIRGKKPIGSGSIFNEVRIEHDDFERINKQYEFAKYLSVGRMERLNHPIPIKRYKSGFELVHRKVFVQEVHDHIRKLTLSAFGVTLNSDLSKSEYEEAAELYEKIKSFYLHQYTKRLSKLTIEDFE
;
A
#
# COMPACT_ATOMS: atom_id res chain seq x y z
N MET A 1 16.81 -43.59 -2.72
CA MET A 1 15.48 -43.23 -3.29
C MET A 1 14.55 -43.09 -2.12
N GLU A 2 14.07 -41.89 -1.84
CA GLU A 2 13.09 -41.66 -0.78
C GLU A 2 11.69 -41.98 -1.32
N GLN A 3 10.99 -42.89 -0.65
CA GLN A 3 9.63 -43.28 -0.98
C GLN A 3 8.68 -42.51 -0.06
N ILE A 4 7.90 -41.59 -0.62
CA ILE A 4 6.83 -40.90 0.10
C ILE A 4 5.60 -41.81 0.06
N THR A 5 5.09 -42.18 1.24
CA THR A 5 3.84 -42.91 1.39
C THR A 5 2.74 -41.94 1.78
N LEU A 6 1.67 -41.93 1.00
CA LEU A 6 0.52 -41.05 1.19
C LEU A 6 -0.75 -41.88 1.07
N THR A 7 -1.75 -41.60 1.90
CA THR A 7 -3.07 -42.22 1.79
C THR A 7 -3.81 -41.68 0.56
N LYS A 8 -4.81 -42.43 0.07
CA LYS A 8 -5.66 -41.96 -1.05
C LYS A 8 -6.42 -40.69 -0.67
N GLU A 9 -6.76 -40.55 0.60
CA GLU A 9 -7.49 -39.43 1.17
C GLU A 9 -6.63 -38.16 1.18
N GLU A 10 -5.40 -38.25 1.68
CA GLU A 10 -4.42 -37.15 1.64
C GLU A 10 -4.09 -36.74 0.20
N LEU A 11 -3.96 -37.70 -0.73
CA LEU A 11 -3.71 -37.39 -2.14
C LEU A 11 -4.88 -36.61 -2.74
N LYS A 12 -6.12 -37.02 -2.45
CA LYS A 12 -7.32 -36.30 -2.90
C LYS A 12 -7.40 -34.91 -2.30
N GLU A 13 -6.98 -34.74 -1.05
CA GLU A 13 -7.01 -33.45 -0.36
C GLU A 13 -5.99 -32.45 -0.95
N ILE A 14 -4.78 -32.91 -1.26
CA ILE A 14 -3.76 -32.13 -1.97
C ILE A 14 -4.26 -31.73 -3.35
N ILE A 15 -4.81 -32.67 -4.12
CA ILE A 15 -5.36 -32.37 -5.46
C ILE A 15 -6.52 -31.38 -5.35
N ALA A 16 -7.43 -31.56 -4.39
CA ALA A 16 -8.56 -30.66 -4.20
C ALA A 16 -8.12 -29.26 -3.74
N LYS A 17 -7.04 -29.14 -2.97
CA LYS A 17 -6.44 -27.86 -2.61
C LYS A 17 -5.88 -27.18 -3.86
N GLU A 18 -5.04 -27.88 -4.62
CA GLU A 18 -4.40 -27.36 -5.84
C GLU A 18 -5.45 -26.95 -6.90
N VAL A 19 -6.49 -27.77 -7.09
CA VAL A 19 -7.59 -27.49 -8.01
C VAL A 19 -8.41 -26.28 -7.53
N ARG A 20 -8.65 -26.11 -6.22
CA ARG A 20 -9.33 -24.92 -5.68
C ARG A 20 -8.50 -23.65 -5.88
N GLU A 21 -7.19 -23.75 -5.72
CA GLU A 21 -6.26 -22.63 -5.96
C GLU A 21 -6.21 -22.26 -7.45
N ALA A 22 -6.20 -23.26 -8.36
CA ALA A 22 -6.28 -23.05 -9.80
C ALA A 22 -7.64 -22.48 -10.26
N ILE A 23 -8.76 -22.97 -9.73
CA ILE A 23 -10.13 -22.51 -10.06
C ILE A 23 -10.39 -21.09 -9.54
N ARG A 24 -9.76 -20.69 -8.41
CA ARG A 24 -9.90 -19.34 -7.87
C ARG A 24 -9.38 -18.24 -8.80
N GLY A 25 -8.72 -18.57 -9.91
CA GLY A 25 -8.38 -17.60 -10.95
C GLY A 25 -7.45 -16.49 -10.49
N LYS A 26 -6.79 -16.63 -9.32
CA LYS A 26 -5.70 -15.76 -8.92
C LYS A 26 -4.61 -15.95 -9.97
N LYS A 27 -4.47 -14.98 -10.87
CA LYS A 27 -3.31 -14.95 -11.77
C LYS A 27 -2.07 -15.11 -10.90
N PRO A 28 -1.15 -16.03 -11.23
CA PRO A 28 0.07 -16.17 -10.46
C PRO A 28 0.72 -14.78 -10.36
N ILE A 29 1.00 -14.36 -9.12
CA ILE A 29 1.59 -13.06 -8.86
C ILE A 29 2.90 -13.00 -9.65
N GLY A 30 3.00 -12.07 -10.60
CA GLY A 30 4.27 -11.78 -11.26
C GLY A 30 5.12 -10.92 -10.35
N SER A 31 6.45 -10.99 -10.48
CA SER A 31 7.37 -10.10 -9.75
C SER A 31 7.03 -8.62 -9.97
N GLY A 32 6.52 -8.26 -11.15
CA GLY A 32 6.04 -6.91 -11.47
C GLY A 32 4.70 -6.51 -10.84
N SER A 33 3.98 -7.43 -10.19
CA SER A 33 2.62 -7.19 -9.69
C SER A 33 2.41 -7.53 -8.22
N ILE A 34 3.47 -7.88 -7.47
CA ILE A 34 3.41 -8.30 -6.06
C ILE A 34 2.56 -7.35 -5.21
N PHE A 35 2.74 -6.04 -5.40
CA PHE A 35 2.07 -5.03 -4.57
C PHE A 35 0.83 -4.40 -5.21
N ASN A 36 0.43 -4.81 -6.41
CA ASN A 36 -0.61 -4.08 -7.15
C ASN A 36 -1.97 -4.05 -6.45
N GLU A 37 -2.34 -5.13 -5.77
CA GLU A 37 -3.62 -5.26 -5.06
C GLU A 37 -3.61 -4.58 -3.69
N VAL A 38 -2.42 -4.44 -3.08
CA VAL A 38 -2.25 -3.96 -1.70
C VAL A 38 -1.68 -2.54 -1.62
N ARG A 39 -1.22 -1.98 -2.75
CA ARG A 39 -0.51 -0.69 -2.78
C ARG A 39 -1.32 0.43 -2.15
N ILE A 40 -0.64 1.37 -1.53
CA ILE A 40 -1.26 2.62 -1.10
C ILE A 40 -1.66 3.44 -2.33
N GLU A 41 -2.88 3.99 -2.32
CA GLU A 41 -3.44 4.70 -3.46
C GLU A 41 -3.89 6.12 -3.10
N HIS A 42 -4.20 6.91 -4.14
CA HIS A 42 -4.76 8.25 -4.02
C HIS A 42 -6.05 8.26 -3.19
N ASP A 43 -6.89 7.24 -3.39
CA ASP A 43 -8.19 7.10 -2.72
C ASP A 43 -8.05 6.85 -1.21
N ASP A 44 -6.94 6.24 -0.76
CA ASP A 44 -6.68 6.06 0.68
C ASP A 44 -6.55 7.42 1.38
N PHE A 45 -5.81 8.35 0.76
CA PHE A 45 -5.66 9.70 1.28
C PHE A 45 -6.92 10.53 1.11
N GLU A 46 -7.59 10.43 -0.03
CA GLU A 46 -8.83 11.17 -0.28
C GLU A 46 -9.92 10.80 0.72
N ARG A 47 -10.08 9.50 1.01
CA ARG A 47 -11.03 8.99 2.00
C ARG A 47 -10.73 9.49 3.41
N ILE A 48 -9.45 9.58 3.80
CA ILE A 48 -9.05 10.07 5.13
C ILE A 48 -9.20 11.59 5.21
N ASN A 49 -8.62 12.31 4.25
CA ASN A 49 -8.55 13.77 4.28
C ASN A 49 -9.95 14.42 4.24
N LYS A 50 -10.90 13.84 3.49
CA LYS A 50 -12.29 14.32 3.44
C LYS A 50 -13.04 14.23 4.77
N GLN A 51 -12.55 13.47 5.74
CA GLN A 51 -13.16 13.37 7.07
C GLN A 51 -12.90 14.61 7.93
N TYR A 52 -11.96 15.48 7.53
CA TYR A 52 -11.55 16.64 8.31
C TYR A 52 -12.01 17.94 7.63
N GLU A 53 -12.81 18.73 8.35
CA GLU A 53 -13.36 19.99 7.81
C GLU A 53 -12.27 20.97 7.38
N PHE A 54 -11.15 21.08 8.13
CA PHE A 54 -10.04 21.95 7.76
C PHE A 54 -9.50 21.66 6.35
N ALA A 55 -9.52 20.39 5.92
CA ALA A 55 -8.98 19.99 4.63
C ALA A 55 -9.79 20.57 3.47
N LYS A 56 -11.08 20.87 3.65
CA LYS A 56 -11.91 21.52 2.60
C LYS A 56 -11.38 22.90 2.26
N TYR A 57 -10.85 23.63 3.24
CA TYR A 57 -10.23 24.94 3.05
C TYR A 57 -8.83 24.87 2.42
N LEU A 58 -8.24 23.66 2.36
CA LEU A 58 -6.96 23.38 1.68
C LEU A 58 -7.15 22.77 0.28
N SER A 59 -8.39 22.72 -0.22
CA SER A 59 -8.73 22.19 -1.55
C SER A 59 -9.09 23.29 -2.56
N VAL A 60 -8.66 24.52 -2.30
CA VAL A 60 -9.11 25.72 -3.01
C VAL A 60 -8.15 26.04 -4.15
N GLY A 61 -8.27 25.29 -5.25
CA GLY A 61 -7.50 25.55 -6.46
C GLY A 61 -7.57 24.41 -7.47
N ARG A 62 -7.17 24.66 -8.72
CA ARG A 62 -7.16 23.62 -9.77
C ARG A 62 -6.22 22.47 -9.44
N MET A 63 -5.15 22.75 -8.69
CA MET A 63 -4.17 21.74 -8.30
C MET A 63 -4.39 21.16 -6.90
N GLU A 64 -5.28 21.70 -6.07
CA GLU A 64 -5.45 21.21 -4.70
C GLU A 64 -6.42 20.03 -4.64
N ARG A 65 -5.87 18.82 -4.80
CA ARG A 65 -6.59 17.57 -4.57
C ARG A 65 -6.24 17.02 -3.18
N LEU A 66 -7.25 16.55 -2.47
CA LEU A 66 -7.10 15.91 -1.15
C LEU A 66 -6.61 14.47 -1.22
N ASN A 67 -5.95 14.07 -2.29
CA ASN A 67 -5.54 12.69 -2.57
C ASN A 67 -4.04 12.44 -2.32
N HIS A 68 -3.45 13.24 -1.43
CA HIS A 68 -2.05 13.20 -1.01
C HIS A 68 -1.93 13.43 0.50
N PRO A 69 -0.80 13.06 1.13
CA PRO A 69 -0.48 13.51 2.48
C PRO A 69 -0.48 15.03 2.59
N ILE A 70 -1.21 15.59 3.55
CA ILE A 70 -1.31 17.03 3.79
C ILE A 70 -0.11 17.51 4.64
N PRO A 71 0.77 18.39 4.10
CA PRO A 71 1.78 19.08 4.88
C PRO A 71 1.19 20.35 5.52
N ILE A 72 1.75 20.73 6.67
CA ILE A 72 1.42 21.99 7.36
C ILE A 72 1.80 23.18 6.47
N LYS A 73 3.03 23.17 5.94
CA LYS A 73 3.53 24.24 5.07
C LYS A 73 2.95 24.18 3.65
N ARG A 74 2.82 25.35 3.03
CA ARG A 74 2.60 25.49 1.58
C ARG A 74 3.92 25.39 0.82
N TYR A 75 3.85 24.84 -0.39
CA TYR A 75 4.98 24.71 -1.30
C TYR A 75 4.64 25.30 -2.66
N LYS A 76 5.65 25.89 -3.31
CA LYS A 76 5.50 26.43 -4.67
C LYS A 76 5.36 25.27 -5.67
N SER A 77 4.28 25.32 -6.45
CA SER A 77 4.00 24.41 -7.55
C SER A 77 3.66 25.25 -8.78
N GLY A 78 4.65 25.51 -9.63
CA GLY A 78 4.52 26.48 -10.72
C GLY A 78 4.26 27.89 -10.18
N PHE A 79 3.12 28.48 -10.53
CA PHE A 79 2.67 29.80 -10.07
C PHE A 79 1.75 29.75 -8.85
N GLU A 80 1.38 28.55 -8.37
CA GLU A 80 0.48 28.36 -7.23
C GLU A 80 1.25 27.94 -5.97
N LEU A 81 0.69 28.24 -4.79
CA LEU A 81 1.11 27.69 -3.51
C LEU A 81 0.12 26.58 -3.14
N VAL A 82 0.62 25.38 -2.86
CA VAL A 82 -0.22 24.20 -2.60
C VAL A 82 0.20 23.48 -1.32
N HIS A 83 -0.77 22.88 -0.62
CA HIS A 83 -0.51 21.92 0.46
C HIS A 83 -0.18 20.52 -0.09
N ARG A 84 0.86 20.44 -0.93
CA ARG A 84 1.36 19.17 -1.48
C ARG A 84 2.87 19.21 -1.65
N LYS A 85 3.56 18.25 -1.02
CA LYS A 85 5.00 18.03 -1.17
C LYS A 85 5.37 16.57 -1.37
N VAL A 86 4.69 15.69 -0.64
CA VAL A 86 4.87 14.24 -0.72
C VAL A 86 3.79 13.65 -1.61
N PHE A 87 4.18 12.83 -2.57
CA PHE A 87 3.30 12.15 -3.52
C PHE A 87 3.00 10.71 -3.06
N VAL A 88 1.86 10.18 -3.49
CA VAL A 88 1.42 8.81 -3.14
C VAL A 88 2.43 7.79 -3.64
N GLN A 89 3.01 8.02 -4.82
CA GLN A 89 4.05 7.21 -5.43
C GLN A 89 5.29 7.11 -4.56
N GLU A 90 5.69 8.22 -3.92
CA GLU A 90 6.82 8.24 -2.98
C GLU A 90 6.49 7.42 -1.73
N VAL A 91 5.30 7.59 -1.16
CA VAL A 91 4.86 6.79 0.00
C VAL A 91 4.82 5.30 -0.35
N HIS A 92 4.26 4.95 -1.52
CA HIS A 92 4.24 3.59 -2.03
C HIS A 92 5.66 3.01 -2.13
N ASP A 93 6.60 3.74 -2.73
CA ASP A 93 7.97 3.27 -2.91
C ASP A 93 8.73 3.12 -1.58
N HIS A 94 8.50 4.02 -0.61
CA HIS A 94 9.06 3.87 0.74
C HIS A 94 8.56 2.62 1.44
N ILE A 95 7.24 2.36 1.42
CA ILE A 95 6.65 1.15 2.02
C ILE A 95 7.18 -0.08 1.29
N ARG A 96 7.21 -0.07 -0.05
CA ARG A 96 7.72 -1.17 -0.88
C ARG A 96 9.17 -1.50 -0.53
N LYS A 97 10.05 -0.50 -0.46
CA LYS A 97 11.47 -0.69 -0.11
C LYS A 97 11.63 -1.21 1.30
N LEU A 98 10.85 -0.71 2.26
CA LEU A 98 10.89 -1.21 3.63
C LEU A 98 10.44 -2.67 3.70
N THR A 99 9.36 -3.03 3.00
CA THR A 99 8.92 -4.43 2.87
C THR A 99 10.02 -5.31 2.30
N LEU A 100 10.60 -4.95 1.16
CA LEU A 100 11.65 -5.75 0.51
C LEU A 100 12.90 -5.91 1.40
N SER A 101 13.27 -4.88 2.15
CA SER A 101 14.40 -4.95 3.07
C SER A 101 14.22 -5.99 4.18
N ALA A 102 12.98 -6.32 4.55
CA ALA A 102 12.69 -7.39 5.51
C ALA A 102 13.01 -8.80 4.96
N PHE A 103 13.00 -8.95 3.64
CA PHE A 103 13.41 -10.17 2.92
C PHE A 103 14.88 -10.10 2.44
N GLY A 104 15.63 -9.07 2.84
CA GLY A 104 17.02 -8.90 2.45
C GLY A 104 17.25 -8.54 0.98
N VAL A 105 16.22 -8.04 0.28
CA VAL A 105 16.29 -7.69 -1.15
C VAL A 105 15.92 -6.24 -1.42
N THR A 106 16.24 -5.74 -2.61
CA THR A 106 15.91 -4.35 -3.03
C THR A 106 14.98 -4.28 -4.23
N LEU A 107 14.90 -5.36 -5.01
CA LEU A 107 14.02 -5.48 -6.17
C LEU A 107 12.98 -6.57 -5.94
N ASN A 108 11.79 -6.38 -6.51
CA ASN A 108 10.74 -7.39 -6.49
C ASN A 108 11.16 -8.68 -7.22
N SER A 109 12.04 -8.58 -8.22
CA SER A 109 12.54 -9.72 -9.01
C SER A 109 13.41 -10.68 -8.21
N ASP A 110 13.95 -10.20 -7.09
CA ASP A 110 14.89 -10.97 -6.27
C ASP A 110 14.15 -11.80 -5.20
N LEU A 111 12.84 -11.55 -5.01
CA LEU A 111 11.98 -12.40 -4.18
C LEU A 111 11.73 -13.73 -4.89
N SER A 112 11.74 -14.81 -4.12
CA SER A 112 11.23 -16.09 -4.57
C SER A 112 9.70 -16.06 -4.66
N LYS A 113 9.12 -16.90 -5.54
CA LYS A 113 7.65 -16.96 -5.69
C LYS A 113 6.93 -17.33 -4.39
N SER A 114 7.58 -18.11 -3.52
CA SER A 114 7.04 -18.46 -2.20
C SER A 114 6.93 -17.26 -1.26
N GLU A 115 7.73 -16.21 -1.45
CA GLU A 115 7.74 -15.01 -0.60
C GLU A 115 6.76 -13.93 -1.07
N TYR A 116 6.14 -14.07 -2.25
CA TYR A 116 5.29 -13.02 -2.82
C TYR A 116 4.07 -12.69 -1.95
N GLU A 117 3.40 -13.71 -1.43
CA GLU A 117 2.23 -13.50 -0.56
C GLU A 117 2.66 -12.87 0.77
N GLU A 118 3.73 -13.37 1.39
CA GLU A 118 4.29 -12.82 2.63
C GLU A 118 4.72 -11.35 2.47
N ALA A 119 5.33 -11.00 1.35
CA ALA A 119 5.71 -9.63 1.05
C ALA A 119 4.48 -8.72 0.88
N ALA A 120 3.45 -9.17 0.18
CA ALA A 120 2.20 -8.42 0.04
C ALA A 120 1.49 -8.21 1.39
N GLU A 121 1.45 -9.24 2.24
CA GLU A 121 0.89 -9.14 3.59
C GLU A 121 1.68 -8.18 4.48
N LEU A 122 3.01 -8.21 4.43
CA LEU A 122 3.85 -7.27 5.19
C LEU A 122 3.64 -5.84 4.70
N TYR A 123 3.55 -5.63 3.39
CA TYR A 123 3.21 -4.33 2.80
C TYR A 123 1.88 -3.80 3.36
N GLU A 124 0.82 -4.62 3.35
CA GLU A 124 -0.51 -4.26 3.86
C GLU A 124 -0.47 -3.85 5.34
N LYS A 125 0.31 -4.56 6.17
CA LYS A 125 0.52 -4.23 7.59
C LYS A 125 1.20 -2.88 7.76
N ILE A 126 2.27 -2.61 7.00
CA ILE A 126 2.99 -1.34 7.04
C ILE A 126 2.09 -0.19 6.54
N LYS A 127 1.39 -0.39 5.43
CA LYS A 127 0.38 0.56 4.90
C LYS A 127 -0.66 0.91 5.96
N SER A 128 -1.23 -0.11 6.60
CA SER A 128 -2.25 0.07 7.65
C SER A 128 -1.71 0.87 8.83
N PHE A 129 -0.50 0.56 9.29
CA PHE A 129 0.16 1.33 10.35
C PHE A 129 0.42 2.78 9.93
N TYR A 130 0.97 3.00 8.73
CA TYR A 130 1.23 4.33 8.19
C TYR A 130 -0.05 5.18 8.13
N LEU A 131 -1.12 4.63 7.56
CA LEU A 131 -2.41 5.33 7.44
C LEU A 131 -3.02 5.61 8.81
N HIS A 132 -2.92 4.69 9.77
CA HIS A 132 -3.37 4.92 11.15
C HIS A 132 -2.63 6.11 11.78
N GLN A 133 -1.30 6.14 11.66
CA GLN A 133 -0.47 7.22 12.21
C GLN A 133 -0.74 8.56 11.51
N TYR A 134 -0.97 8.53 10.19
CA TYR A 134 -1.36 9.70 9.41
C TYR A 134 -2.72 10.26 9.88
N THR A 135 -3.75 9.43 10.01
CA THR A 135 -5.06 9.82 10.54
C THR A 135 -4.94 10.40 11.96
N LYS A 136 -4.16 9.76 12.83
CA LYS A 136 -3.90 10.25 14.20
C LYS A 136 -3.16 11.59 14.23
N ARG A 137 -2.35 11.89 13.22
CA ARG A 137 -1.74 13.22 13.06
C ARG A 137 -2.81 14.24 12.67
N LEU A 138 -3.65 13.95 11.67
CA LEU A 138 -4.68 14.88 11.21
C LEU A 138 -5.72 15.18 12.28
N SER A 139 -6.05 14.22 13.14
CA SER A 139 -7.00 14.44 14.25
C SER A 139 -6.53 15.45 15.31
N LYS A 140 -5.28 15.91 15.22
CA LYS A 140 -4.71 16.93 16.11
C LYS A 140 -4.58 18.29 15.45
N LEU A 141 -4.90 18.40 14.16
CA LEU A 141 -4.74 19.62 13.39
C LEU A 141 -6.06 20.37 13.29
N THR A 142 -5.95 21.68 13.22
CA THR A 142 -7.01 22.66 12.99
C THR A 142 -6.63 23.56 11.82
N ILE A 143 -7.52 24.45 11.39
CA ILE A 143 -7.20 25.39 10.30
C ILE A 143 -6.07 26.36 10.68
N GLU A 144 -5.94 26.71 11.96
CA GLU A 144 -4.92 27.62 12.50
C GLU A 144 -3.50 27.08 12.31
N ASP A 145 -3.33 25.75 12.25
CA ASP A 145 -2.02 25.15 11.99
C ASP A 145 -1.53 25.45 10.56
N PHE A 146 -2.40 25.87 9.64
CA PHE A 146 -2.09 26.10 8.23
C PHE A 146 -1.95 27.57 7.83
N GLU A 147 -2.10 28.50 8.78
CA GLU A 147 -1.85 29.94 8.61
C GLU A 147 -0.34 30.27 8.62
#